data_AF-A0A1V5JL37-F1
#
_entry.id   AF-A0A1V5JL37-F1
#
_cell.length_a   1.000
_cell.length_b   1.000
_cell.length_c   1.000
_cell.angle_alpha   90.00
_cell.angle_beta   90.00
_cell.angle_gamma   90.00
#
_symmetry.space_group_name_H-M   'P 1'
#
loop_
_entity.id
_entity.type
_entity.pdbx_description
1 polymer ?
#
loop_
_entity_poly.entity_id
_entity_poly.type
_entity_poly.pdbx_seq_one_letter_code
_entity_poly.pdbx_strand_id
1 'polypeptide(L)'
;MAGTAVRIALARSAGPIFIAGLDFAVRDLEEHVRPNAFDREAEAGIGRLRPLETGKYGRIIRFYPEKLGGSLRSSQSLKTYAGWFAARRFPGLYRLAPSPVATGIPESPRGIWEALPRSSPPPRFRALPLPGLSDRAALVRRLVDGFLREIRRARTPEDLSPFARDLAEAVEPDLTFGPGDVPRTGTGGGFSEPLRESLAAFAESLLPFGRTSR
;
A
#
# COMPACT_ATOMS: atom_id res chain seq x y z
N MET A 1 0.28 -0.73 1.04
CA MET A 1 -0.47 -2.01 1.13
C MET A 1 -1.18 -2.35 -0.20
N ALA A 2 -2.19 -1.57 -0.64
CA ALA A 2 -2.99 -1.92 -1.82
C ALA A 2 -2.21 -1.96 -3.15
N GLY A 3 -1.39 -0.94 -3.45
CA GLY A 3 -0.59 -0.92 -4.69
C GLY A 3 0.36 -2.11 -4.81
N THR A 4 1.05 -2.45 -3.72
CA THR A 4 1.93 -3.63 -3.66
C THR A 4 1.15 -4.94 -3.87
N ALA A 5 -0.02 -5.09 -3.23
CA ALA A 5 -0.86 -6.27 -3.39
C ALA A 5 -1.31 -6.44 -4.86
N VAL A 6 -1.71 -5.34 -5.51
CA VAL A 6 -2.07 -5.34 -6.94
C VAL A 6 -0.89 -5.75 -7.81
N ARG A 7 0.31 -5.22 -7.54
CA ARG A 7 1.53 -5.62 -8.28
C ARG A 7 1.87 -7.10 -8.11
N ILE A 8 1.77 -7.62 -6.89
CA ILE A 8 2.00 -9.04 -6.62
C ILE A 8 0.96 -9.89 -7.37
N ALA A 9 -0.31 -9.50 -7.34
CA ALA A 9 -1.37 -10.21 -8.05
C ALA A 9 -1.13 -10.22 -9.56
N LEU A 10 -0.83 -9.06 -10.17
CA LEU A 10 -0.51 -8.96 -11.59
C LEU A 10 0.72 -9.78 -11.99
N ALA A 11 1.74 -9.86 -11.13
CA ALA A 11 2.94 -10.63 -11.39
C ALA A 11 2.78 -12.16 -11.22
N ARG A 12 1.73 -12.62 -10.52
CA ARG A 12 1.56 -14.02 -10.12
C ARG A 12 0.32 -14.69 -10.71
N SER A 13 -0.66 -13.91 -11.13
CA SER A 13 -1.92 -14.41 -11.68
C SER A 13 -1.84 -14.54 -13.20
N ALA A 14 -2.26 -15.68 -13.73
CA ALA A 14 -2.43 -15.90 -15.16
C ALA A 14 -3.83 -15.50 -15.68
N GLY A 15 -4.74 -15.16 -14.77
CA GLY A 15 -6.13 -14.81 -15.07
C GLY A 15 -6.49 -13.40 -14.58
N PRO A 16 -7.75 -12.97 -14.81
CA PRO A 16 -8.23 -11.68 -14.30
C PRO A 16 -8.13 -11.65 -12.78
N ILE A 17 -7.73 -10.50 -12.21
CA ILE A 17 -7.76 -10.29 -10.77
C ILE A 17 -8.86 -9.31 -10.40
N PHE A 18 -9.53 -9.62 -9.31
CA PHE A 18 -10.65 -8.86 -8.80
C PHE A 18 -10.30 -8.23 -7.46
N ILE A 19 -10.58 -6.94 -7.31
CA ILE A 19 -10.32 -6.19 -6.08
C ILE A 19 -11.63 -5.75 -5.41
N ALA A 20 -11.63 -5.81 -4.08
CA ALA A 20 -12.71 -5.37 -3.21
C ALA A 20 -12.17 -4.47 -2.10
N GLY A 21 -13.02 -3.59 -1.56
CA GLY A 21 -12.69 -2.73 -0.43
C GLY A 21 -11.65 -1.63 -0.71
N LEU A 22 -11.45 -1.27 -1.98
CA LEU A 22 -10.54 -0.20 -2.39
C LEU A 22 -11.32 1.10 -2.66
N ASP A 23 -11.93 1.66 -1.63
CA ASP A 23 -12.91 2.74 -1.80
C ASP A 23 -12.29 4.15 -1.73
N PHE A 24 -11.07 4.27 -1.19
CA PHE A 24 -10.39 5.54 -0.91
C PHE A 24 -11.27 6.56 -0.19
N ALA A 25 -12.17 6.05 0.62
CA ALA A 25 -13.09 6.79 1.46
C ALA A 25 -13.37 5.97 2.72
N VAL A 26 -13.77 6.67 3.76
CA VAL A 26 -14.28 6.08 5.01
C VAL A 26 -15.77 6.39 5.10
N ARG A 27 -16.53 5.52 5.77
CA ARG A 27 -17.98 5.68 5.95
C ARG A 27 -18.30 5.79 7.42
N ASP A 28 -18.86 6.93 7.83
CA ASP A 28 -19.16 7.24 9.23
C ASP A 28 -17.93 7.01 10.15
N LEU A 29 -18.03 6.06 11.08
CA LEU A 29 -16.98 5.68 12.04
C LEU A 29 -16.16 4.46 11.57
N GLU A 30 -16.36 4.02 10.33
CA GLU A 30 -15.74 2.83 9.76
C GLU A 30 -14.64 3.22 8.76
N GLU A 31 -13.39 3.08 9.20
CA GLU A 31 -12.20 3.31 8.36
C GLU A 31 -11.86 2.07 7.50
N HIS A 32 -12.24 0.88 7.98
CA HIS A 32 -11.89 -0.41 7.38
C HIS A 32 -13.00 -1.45 7.54
N VAL A 33 -12.94 -2.50 6.71
CA VAL A 33 -13.77 -3.70 6.89
C VAL A 33 -13.47 -4.35 8.24
N ARG A 34 -14.51 -4.81 8.94
CA ARG A 34 -14.38 -5.51 10.21
C ARG A 34 -14.19 -7.02 9.99
N PRO A 35 -13.44 -7.70 10.87
CA PRO A 35 -12.68 -7.14 11.99
C PRO A 35 -11.36 -6.50 11.54
N ASN A 36 -11.03 -5.32 12.06
CA ASN A 36 -9.74 -4.69 11.83
C ASN A 36 -8.83 -4.85 13.07
N ALA A 37 -7.54 -5.16 12.85
CA ALA A 37 -6.61 -5.39 13.96
C ALA A 37 -6.44 -4.17 14.89
N PHE A 38 -6.59 -2.95 14.35
CA PHE A 38 -6.50 -1.70 15.10
C PHE A 38 -7.79 -1.35 15.86
N ASP A 39 -8.91 -2.03 15.58
CA ASP A 39 -10.15 -1.83 16.35
C ASP A 39 -9.90 -2.20 17.83
N ARG A 40 -9.17 -3.28 18.09
CA ARG A 40 -8.83 -3.73 19.45
C ARG A 40 -8.01 -2.73 20.25
N GLU A 41 -7.09 -2.05 19.58
CA GLU A 41 -6.28 -1.01 20.21
C GLU A 41 -7.13 0.22 20.55
N ALA A 42 -8.05 0.61 19.66
CA ALA A 42 -9.02 1.67 19.94
C ALA A 42 -9.96 1.29 21.10
N GLU A 43 -10.31 0.00 21.23
CA GLU A 43 -11.16 -0.52 22.28
C GLU A 43 -10.50 -0.62 23.66
N ALA A 44 -9.17 -0.80 23.70
CA ALA A 44 -8.42 -0.98 24.96
C ALA A 44 -8.51 0.23 25.92
N GLY A 45 -8.83 1.42 25.40
CA GLY A 45 -8.94 2.66 26.18
C GLY A 45 -10.37 3.05 26.57
N ILE A 46 -11.36 2.19 26.34
CA ILE A 46 -12.78 2.52 26.60
C ILE A 46 -13.06 2.53 28.11
N GLY A 47 -13.80 3.55 28.55
CA GLY A 47 -14.34 3.59 29.91
C GLY A 47 -15.54 4.53 30.02
N ARG A 48 -16.15 4.60 31.20
CA ARG A 48 -17.35 5.41 31.47
C ARG A 48 -17.20 6.89 31.05
N LEU A 49 -16.00 7.46 31.19
CA LEU A 49 -15.70 8.85 30.83
C LEU A 49 -15.06 9.00 29.45
N ARG A 50 -14.81 7.90 28.74
CA ARG A 50 -14.19 7.87 27.41
C ARG A 50 -14.88 6.83 26.52
N PRO A 51 -16.09 7.14 25.99
CA PRO A 51 -16.77 6.27 25.05
C PRO A 51 -15.96 6.07 23.77
N LEU A 52 -16.07 4.88 23.17
CA LEU A 52 -15.37 4.54 21.93
C LEU A 52 -15.76 5.48 20.78
N GLU A 53 -17.05 5.77 20.67
CA GLU A 53 -17.67 6.53 19.60
C GLU A 53 -17.13 7.96 19.55
N THR A 54 -16.94 8.59 20.70
CA THR A 54 -16.33 9.94 20.80
C THR A 54 -14.90 9.92 20.24
N GLY A 55 -14.13 8.88 20.57
CA GLY A 55 -12.77 8.71 20.05
C GLY A 55 -12.74 8.46 18.54
N LYS A 56 -13.60 7.56 18.05
CA LYS A 56 -13.73 7.27 16.62
C LYS A 56 -14.17 8.50 15.84
N TYR A 57 -15.16 9.24 16.34
CA TYR A 57 -15.65 10.46 15.71
C TYR A 57 -14.58 11.54 15.62
N GLY A 58 -13.87 11.81 16.73
CA GLY A 58 -12.78 12.77 16.76
C GLY A 58 -11.65 12.39 15.79
N ARG A 59 -11.31 11.10 15.71
CA ARG A 59 -10.34 10.59 14.72
C ARG A 59 -10.83 10.83 13.30
N ILE A 60 -12.07 10.48 12.98
CA ILE A 60 -12.65 10.63 11.64
C ILE A 60 -12.63 12.10 11.19
N ILE A 61 -13.03 13.03 12.05
CA ILE A 61 -13.00 14.47 11.76
C ILE A 61 -11.59 14.96 11.51
N ARG A 62 -10.64 14.51 12.31
CA ARG A 62 -9.26 14.95 12.23
C ARG A 62 -8.54 14.42 10.99
N PHE A 63 -8.66 13.14 10.70
CA PHE A 63 -7.84 12.48 9.66
C PHE A 63 -8.53 12.40 8.30
N TYR A 64 -9.86 12.47 8.25
CA TYR A 64 -10.64 12.48 7.01
C TYR A 64 -11.53 13.74 6.97
N PRO A 65 -10.93 14.94 6.90
CA PRO A 65 -11.68 16.20 7.05
C PRO A 65 -12.67 16.43 5.90
N GLU A 66 -12.36 15.91 4.71
CA GLU A 66 -13.14 16.15 3.50
C GLU A 66 -14.40 15.28 3.46
N LYS A 67 -15.54 15.89 3.12
CA LYS A 67 -16.81 15.20 2.89
C LYS A 67 -17.00 14.96 1.39
N LEU A 68 -17.29 13.71 1.02
CA LEU A 68 -17.60 13.33 -0.36
C LEU A 68 -19.12 13.32 -0.66
N GLY A 69 -19.95 13.40 0.39
CA GLY A 69 -21.40 13.30 0.30
C GLY A 69 -21.94 12.19 1.21
N GLY A 70 -23.15 12.39 1.74
CA GLY A 70 -23.72 11.46 2.74
C GLY A 70 -22.80 11.26 3.94
N SER A 71 -22.57 10.00 4.30
CA SER A 71 -21.66 9.60 5.39
C SER A 71 -20.20 9.37 4.95
N LEU A 72 -19.87 9.65 3.69
CA LEU A 72 -18.55 9.35 3.13
C LEU A 72 -17.58 10.52 3.29
N ARG A 73 -16.35 10.18 3.71
CA ARG A 73 -15.29 11.14 3.94
C ARG A 73 -13.97 10.65 3.37
N SER A 74 -13.06 11.56 3.08
CA SER A 74 -11.74 11.25 2.53
C SER A 74 -10.66 12.15 3.12
N SER A 75 -9.43 11.90 2.70
CA SER A 75 -8.25 12.64 3.11
C SER A 75 -7.33 12.87 1.91
N GLN A 76 -6.38 13.81 2.06
CA GLN A 76 -5.39 14.05 1.02
C GLN A 76 -4.60 12.79 0.68
N SER A 77 -4.23 11.98 1.68
CA SER A 77 -3.52 10.71 1.45
C SER A 77 -4.34 9.72 0.63
N LEU A 78 -5.64 9.58 0.93
CA LEU A 78 -6.52 8.69 0.17
C LEU A 78 -6.71 9.18 -1.28
N LYS A 79 -6.83 10.49 -1.48
CA LYS A 79 -6.86 11.11 -2.82
C LYS A 79 -5.58 10.85 -3.60
N THR A 80 -4.41 11.00 -2.97
CA THR A 80 -3.13 10.71 -3.61
C THR A 80 -3.09 9.27 -4.10
N TYR A 81 -3.52 8.31 -3.28
CA TYR A 81 -3.59 6.91 -3.71
C TYR A 81 -4.64 6.67 -4.81
N ALA A 82 -5.82 7.27 -4.72
CA ALA A 82 -6.82 7.19 -5.78
C ALA A 82 -6.28 7.72 -7.11
N GLY A 83 -5.58 8.86 -7.07
CA GLY A 83 -4.89 9.45 -8.22
C GLY A 83 -3.77 8.57 -8.76
N TRP A 84 -2.97 7.96 -7.89
CA TRP A 84 -1.92 7.00 -8.29
C TRP A 84 -2.48 5.81 -9.07
N PHE A 85 -3.63 5.28 -8.64
CA PHE A 85 -4.35 4.22 -9.36
C PHE A 85 -4.97 4.74 -10.66
N ALA A 86 -5.60 5.91 -10.64
CA ALA A 86 -6.26 6.48 -11.82
C ALA A 86 -5.28 6.84 -12.95
N ALA A 87 -4.06 7.23 -12.61
CA ALA A 87 -3.00 7.56 -13.56
C ALA A 87 -2.36 6.33 -14.23
N ARG A 88 -2.73 5.11 -13.82
CA ARG A 88 -2.09 3.87 -14.29
C ARG A 88 -3.13 2.93 -14.89
N ARG A 89 -2.69 2.15 -15.88
CA ARG A 89 -3.50 1.04 -16.42
C ARG A 89 -3.05 -0.26 -15.79
N PHE A 90 -4.03 -1.03 -15.33
CA PHE A 90 -3.82 -2.37 -14.78
C PHE A 90 -4.61 -3.38 -15.63
N PRO A 91 -4.02 -3.90 -16.72
CA PRO A 91 -4.68 -4.89 -17.56
C PRO A 91 -5.11 -6.11 -16.75
N GLY A 92 -6.37 -6.54 -16.94
CA GLY A 92 -6.92 -7.70 -16.22
C GLY A 92 -7.28 -7.45 -14.75
N LEU A 93 -7.16 -6.22 -14.24
CA LEU A 93 -7.64 -5.84 -12.91
C LEU A 93 -9.06 -5.26 -12.99
N TYR A 94 -9.96 -5.79 -12.17
CA TYR A 94 -11.36 -5.38 -12.12
C TYR A 94 -11.82 -5.13 -10.69
N ARG A 95 -12.77 -4.20 -10.49
CA ARG A 95 -13.44 -4.00 -9.21
C ARG A 95 -14.67 -4.91 -9.08
N LEU A 96 -14.86 -5.45 -7.89
CA LEU A 96 -16.11 -6.16 -7.53
C LEU A 96 -17.28 -5.23 -7.25
N ALA A 97 -16.98 -4.03 -6.75
CA ALA A 97 -17.97 -3.03 -6.37
C ALA A 97 -17.50 -1.63 -6.76
N PRO A 98 -18.42 -0.70 -7.06
CA PRO A 98 -18.09 0.68 -7.37
C PRO A 98 -17.35 1.34 -6.22
N SER A 99 -16.57 2.37 -6.55
CA SER A 99 -15.91 3.25 -5.59
C SER A 99 -16.67 4.56 -5.50
N PRO A 100 -16.75 5.20 -4.33
CA PRO A 100 -17.20 6.59 -4.25
C PRO A 100 -16.16 7.58 -4.83
N VAL A 101 -14.91 7.15 -5.01
CA VAL A 101 -13.82 7.96 -5.58
C VAL A 101 -13.33 7.34 -6.88
N ALA A 102 -13.11 8.15 -7.91
CA ALA A 102 -12.57 7.66 -9.19
C ALA A 102 -11.17 7.04 -9.01
N THR A 103 -11.04 5.76 -9.36
CA THR A 103 -9.76 5.02 -9.24
C THR A 103 -9.16 4.61 -10.58
N GLY A 104 -9.87 4.84 -11.69
CA GLY A 104 -9.47 4.36 -13.03
C GLY A 104 -9.49 2.84 -13.24
N ILE A 105 -9.92 2.07 -12.23
CA ILE A 105 -10.04 0.61 -12.33
C ILE A 105 -11.47 0.28 -12.79
N PRO A 106 -11.66 -0.47 -13.89
CA PRO A 106 -12.99 -0.79 -14.40
C PRO A 106 -13.73 -1.77 -13.47
N GLU A 107 -15.06 -1.71 -13.51
CA GLU A 107 -15.89 -2.76 -12.91
C GLU A 107 -15.75 -4.08 -13.67
N SER A 108 -15.99 -5.17 -12.96
CA SER A 108 -16.05 -6.51 -13.52
C SER A 108 -17.12 -6.61 -14.64
N PRO A 109 -16.75 -7.04 -15.86
CA PRO A 109 -17.72 -7.30 -16.92
C PRO A 109 -18.79 -8.31 -16.49
N ARG A 110 -20.04 -8.11 -16.92
CA ARG A 110 -21.08 -9.14 -16.80
C ARG A 110 -20.64 -10.37 -17.60
N GLY A 111 -20.72 -11.57 -17.01
CA GLY A 111 -20.32 -12.82 -17.68
C GLY A 111 -18.88 -13.27 -17.40
N ILE A 112 -18.04 -12.45 -16.76
CA ILE A 112 -16.64 -12.84 -16.51
C ILE A 112 -16.54 -14.02 -15.54
N TRP A 113 -17.49 -14.13 -14.61
CA TRP A 113 -17.55 -15.18 -13.60
C TRP A 113 -17.73 -16.57 -14.21
N GLU A 114 -18.54 -16.64 -15.27
CA GLU A 114 -18.85 -17.85 -16.02
C GLU A 114 -17.65 -18.30 -16.88
N ALA A 115 -16.82 -17.35 -17.31
CA ALA A 115 -15.60 -17.60 -18.08
C ALA A 115 -14.39 -17.97 -17.21
N LEU A 116 -14.46 -17.82 -15.88
CA LEU A 116 -13.36 -18.20 -15.01
C LEU A 116 -13.16 -19.72 -14.98
N PRO A 117 -11.92 -20.21 -15.04
CA PRO A 117 -11.64 -21.62 -14.87
C PRO A 117 -12.14 -22.06 -13.48
N ARG A 118 -13.06 -23.03 -13.46
CA ARG A 118 -13.54 -23.63 -12.23
C ARG A 118 -12.43 -24.52 -11.66
N SER A 119 -11.85 -24.11 -10.54
CA SER A 119 -10.90 -24.96 -9.82
C SER A 119 -11.67 -26.11 -9.15
N SER A 120 -11.36 -27.35 -9.52
CA SER A 120 -11.79 -28.54 -8.80
C SER A 120 -10.57 -29.42 -8.50
N PRO A 121 -10.28 -29.73 -7.21
CA PRO A 121 -11.00 -29.29 -6.02
C PRO A 121 -10.80 -27.78 -5.73
N PRO A 122 -11.66 -27.16 -4.91
CA PRO A 122 -11.48 -25.78 -4.50
C PRO A 122 -10.12 -25.59 -3.81
N PRO A 123 -9.45 -24.45 -4.01
CA PRO A 123 -8.17 -24.17 -3.38
C PRO A 123 -8.33 -24.25 -1.86
N ARG A 124 -7.50 -25.08 -1.23
CA ARG A 124 -7.43 -25.17 0.23
C ARG A 124 -6.37 -24.19 0.71
N PHE A 125 -6.84 -23.12 1.34
CA PHE A 125 -5.95 -22.19 2.01
C PHE A 125 -5.53 -22.76 3.36
N ARG A 126 -4.21 -22.84 3.58
CA ARG A 126 -3.64 -23.18 4.88
C ARG A 126 -3.07 -21.90 5.46
N ALA A 127 -3.53 -21.53 6.66
CA ALA A 127 -2.84 -20.50 7.43
C ALA A 127 -1.41 -20.96 7.68
N LEU A 128 -0.44 -20.20 7.16
CA LEU A 128 0.95 -20.39 7.54
C LEU A 128 1.13 -19.80 8.94
N PRO A 129 1.94 -20.45 9.81
CA PRO A 129 2.25 -19.87 11.10
C PRO A 129 2.89 -18.51 10.89
N LEU A 130 2.43 -17.52 11.64
CA LEU A 130 3.10 -16.23 11.71
C LEU A 130 4.52 -16.48 12.22
N PRO A 131 5.58 -16.07 11.49
CA PRO A 131 6.95 -16.21 11.99
C PRO A 131 7.08 -15.56 13.37
N GLY A 132 7.94 -16.09 14.24
CA GLY A 132 8.14 -15.54 15.57
C GLY A 132 8.57 -14.06 15.53
N LEU A 133 8.41 -13.32 16.63
CA LEU A 133 8.83 -11.91 16.67
C LEU A 133 10.29 -11.74 16.25
N SER A 134 11.17 -12.63 16.70
CA SER A 134 12.59 -12.65 16.33
C SER A 134 12.81 -12.91 14.83
N ASP A 135 12.05 -13.83 14.23
CA ASP A 135 12.16 -14.14 12.80
C ASP A 135 11.68 -12.97 11.95
N ARG A 136 10.58 -12.32 12.35
CA ARG A 136 10.07 -11.11 11.69
C ARG A 136 11.06 -9.96 11.80
N ALA A 137 11.64 -9.75 12.98
CA ALA A 137 12.67 -8.74 13.20
C ALA A 137 13.91 -8.99 12.33
N ALA A 138 14.36 -10.25 12.24
CA ALA A 138 15.47 -10.63 11.38
C ALA A 138 15.14 -10.44 9.88
N LEU A 139 13.91 -10.75 9.45
CA LEU A 139 13.44 -10.48 8.09
C LEU A 139 13.47 -8.99 7.76
N VAL A 140 12.94 -8.13 8.64
CA VAL A 140 12.95 -6.68 8.44
C VAL A 140 14.39 -6.17 8.32
N ARG A 141 15.30 -6.60 9.21
CA ARG A 141 16.72 -6.22 9.12
C ARG A 141 17.35 -6.65 7.80
N ARG A 142 17.13 -7.90 7.37
CA ARG A 142 17.65 -8.39 6.09
C ARG A 142 17.16 -7.56 4.90
N LEU A 143 15.90 -7.14 4.91
CA LEU A 143 15.32 -6.29 3.88
C LEU A 143 15.93 -4.89 3.89
N VAL A 144 16.04 -4.26 5.06
CA VAL A 144 16.67 -2.94 5.22
C VAL A 144 18.13 -2.98 4.79
N ASP A 145 18.90 -3.96 5.26
CA ASP A 145 20.31 -4.11 4.90
C ASP A 145 20.48 -4.39 3.39
N GLY A 146 19.56 -5.15 2.80
CA GLY A 146 19.50 -5.41 1.36
C GLY A 146 19.31 -4.13 0.57
N PHE A 147 18.31 -3.33 0.94
CA PHE A 147 18.02 -2.06 0.31
C PHE A 147 19.19 -1.06 0.45
N LEU A 148 19.77 -0.93 1.66
CA LEU A 148 20.94 -0.09 1.90
C LEU A 148 22.17 -0.53 1.08
N ARG A 149 22.32 -1.83 0.79
CA ARG A 149 23.39 -2.33 -0.09
C ARG A 149 23.11 -1.99 -1.55
N GLU A 150 21.87 -2.12 -2.01
CA GLU A 150 21.48 -1.74 -3.37
C GLU A 150 21.70 -0.25 -3.60
N ILE A 151 21.22 0.62 -2.70
CA ILE A 151 21.43 2.06 -2.78
C ILE A 151 22.91 2.40 -2.85
N ARG A 152 23.76 1.82 -1.99
CA ARG A 152 25.21 2.11 -1.99
C ARG A 152 25.92 1.68 -3.27
N ARG A 153 25.42 0.65 -3.96
CA ARG A 153 26.07 0.07 -5.15
C ARG A 153 25.54 0.65 -6.46
N ALA A 154 24.28 1.08 -6.48
CA ALA A 154 23.66 1.67 -7.65
C ALA A 154 24.44 2.92 -8.09
N ARG A 155 24.78 3.00 -9.38
CA ARG A 155 25.35 4.21 -9.99
C ARG A 155 24.24 5.07 -10.57
N THR A 156 23.21 4.40 -11.07
CA THR A 156 22.01 4.96 -11.66
C THR A 156 20.79 4.33 -11.00
N PRO A 157 19.63 5.00 -10.96
CA PRO A 157 18.43 4.40 -10.39
C PRO A 157 17.94 3.13 -11.08
N GLU A 158 18.31 2.93 -12.34
CA GLU A 158 18.02 1.73 -13.12
C GLU A 158 18.74 0.49 -12.58
N ASP A 159 19.87 0.68 -11.88
CA ASP A 159 20.63 -0.39 -11.23
C ASP A 159 19.91 -1.00 -10.03
N LEU A 160 18.91 -0.30 -9.48
CA LEU A 160 18.11 -0.78 -8.37
C LEU A 160 17.17 -1.91 -8.80
N SER A 161 16.92 -2.86 -7.89
CA SER A 161 15.85 -3.83 -8.10
C SER A 161 14.49 -3.12 -8.26
N PRO A 162 13.49 -3.75 -8.92
CA PRO A 162 12.17 -3.15 -9.04
C PRO A 162 11.55 -2.75 -7.71
N PHE A 163 11.78 -3.54 -6.66
CA PHE A 163 11.33 -3.22 -5.30
C PHE A 163 12.04 -1.99 -4.73
N ALA A 164 13.36 -1.90 -4.89
CA ALA A 164 14.13 -0.76 -4.41
C ALA A 164 13.79 0.53 -5.16
N ARG A 165 13.49 0.45 -6.46
CA ARG A 165 12.99 1.60 -7.24
C ARG A 165 11.66 2.10 -6.71
N ASP A 166 10.68 1.22 -6.53
CA ASP A 166 9.36 1.61 -6.01
C ASP A 166 9.47 2.29 -4.64
N LEU A 167 10.36 1.77 -3.80
CA LEU A 167 10.58 2.35 -2.48
C LEU A 167 11.25 3.72 -2.58
N ALA A 168 12.19 3.89 -3.51
CA ALA A 168 12.81 5.17 -3.78
C ALA A 168 11.82 6.20 -4.32
N GLU A 169 10.93 5.85 -5.26
CA GLU A 169 9.84 6.74 -5.73
C GLU A 169 8.88 7.10 -4.60
N ALA A 170 8.64 6.19 -3.65
CA ALA A 170 7.74 6.46 -2.53
C ALA A 170 8.34 7.46 -1.52
N VAL A 171 9.67 7.48 -1.39
CA VAL A 171 10.40 8.39 -0.49
C VAL A 171 10.66 9.74 -1.16
N GLU A 172 10.99 9.72 -2.45
CA GLU A 172 11.24 10.90 -3.28
C GLU A 172 10.34 10.84 -4.53
N PRO A 173 9.11 11.37 -4.44
CA PRO A 173 8.11 11.28 -5.51
C PRO A 173 8.52 11.90 -6.84
N ASP A 174 9.50 12.80 -6.81
CA ASP A 174 10.06 13.45 -8.01
C ASP A 174 11.04 12.53 -8.77
N LEU A 175 11.42 11.38 -8.19
CA LEU A 175 12.02 10.27 -8.93
C LEU A 175 10.95 9.54 -9.72
N THR A 176 10.83 9.83 -11.02
CA THR A 176 9.97 9.05 -11.91
C THR A 176 10.79 7.96 -12.61
N PHE A 177 10.52 6.68 -12.34
CA PHE A 177 11.04 5.55 -13.13
C PHE A 177 9.96 5.06 -14.11
N GLY A 178 9.74 5.82 -15.18
CA GLY A 178 8.89 5.40 -16.29
C GLY A 178 9.61 4.37 -17.20
N PRO A 179 8.90 3.41 -17.81
CA PRO A 179 9.46 2.64 -18.90
C PRO A 179 9.71 3.57 -20.10
N GLY A 180 10.94 4.07 -20.22
CA GLY A 180 11.39 4.92 -21.32
C GLY A 180 11.39 6.43 -21.08
N ASP A 181 11.21 6.91 -19.85
CA ASP A 181 11.24 8.35 -19.56
C ASP A 181 12.66 8.84 -19.24
N VAL A 182 13.08 9.88 -19.96
CA VAL A 182 14.32 10.65 -19.69
C VAL A 182 14.09 11.52 -18.44
N PRO A 183 15.07 11.65 -17.52
CA PRO A 183 14.90 12.42 -16.30
C PRO A 183 14.54 13.88 -16.61
N ARG A 184 13.37 14.33 -16.18
CA ARG A 184 12.97 15.75 -16.23
C ARG A 184 13.41 16.45 -14.95
N THR A 185 14.71 16.74 -14.88
CA THR A 185 15.33 18.03 -14.54
C THR A 185 16.76 17.81 -14.05
N GLY A 186 17.71 18.42 -14.75
CA GLY A 186 18.95 18.94 -14.15
C GLY A 186 20.06 17.93 -13.83
N THR A 187 21.05 17.88 -14.75
CA THR A 187 22.44 17.45 -14.53
C THR A 187 22.69 15.98 -14.13
N GLY A 188 23.00 15.16 -15.14
CA GLY A 188 23.76 13.90 -14.99
C GLY A 188 22.97 12.76 -14.35
N GLY A 189 22.59 11.76 -15.13
CA GLY A 189 21.83 10.58 -14.70
C GLY A 189 22.61 9.65 -13.75
N GLY A 190 23.01 10.16 -12.59
CA GLY A 190 23.65 9.45 -11.51
C GLY A 190 22.82 9.55 -10.24
N PHE A 191 22.92 8.53 -9.41
CA PHE A 191 22.27 8.50 -8.10
C PHE A 191 22.99 9.48 -7.15
N SER A 192 22.42 10.68 -6.97
CA SER A 192 23.06 11.79 -6.26
C SER A 192 23.28 11.47 -4.77
N GLU A 193 24.30 12.06 -4.16
CA GLU A 193 24.60 11.83 -2.73
C GLU A 193 23.46 12.28 -1.80
N PRO A 194 22.80 13.44 -2.01
CA PRO A 194 21.65 13.83 -1.20
C PRO A 194 20.49 12.83 -1.29
N LEU A 195 20.29 12.23 -2.47
CA LEU A 195 19.29 11.20 -2.65
C LEU A 195 19.65 9.91 -1.89
N ARG A 196 20.93 9.52 -1.90
CA ARG A 196 21.40 8.37 -1.10
C ARG A 196 21.17 8.59 0.38
N GLU A 197 21.47 9.78 0.87
CA GLU A 197 21.28 10.14 2.29
C GLU A 197 19.79 10.10 2.68
N SER A 198 18.91 10.68 1.87
CA SER A 198 17.46 10.65 2.12
C SER A 198 16.92 9.22 2.20
N LEU A 199 17.29 8.38 1.21
CA LEU A 199 16.86 6.98 1.18
C LEU A 199 17.48 6.13 2.29
N ALA A 200 18.74 6.40 2.65
CA ALA A 200 19.40 5.73 3.76
C ALA A 200 18.76 6.10 5.10
N ALA A 201 18.48 7.39 5.33
CA ALA A 201 17.80 7.88 6.53
C ALA A 201 16.40 7.26 6.66
N PHE A 202 15.64 7.20 5.54
CA PHE A 202 14.36 6.49 5.52
C PHE A 202 14.53 5.01 5.88
N ALA A 203 15.48 4.29 5.26
CA ALA A 203 15.69 2.88 5.54
C ALA A 203 16.10 2.63 7.00
N GLU A 204 16.97 3.47 7.56
CA GLU A 204 17.38 3.40 8.96
C GLU A 204 16.23 3.69 9.93
N SER A 205 15.31 4.58 9.57
CA SER A 205 14.10 4.83 10.35
C SER A 205 13.21 3.59 10.52
N LEU A 206 13.40 2.56 9.69
CA LEU A 206 12.67 1.30 9.77
C LEU A 206 13.31 0.28 10.74
N LEU A 207 14.56 0.47 11.14
CA LEU A 207 15.29 -0.44 12.04
C LEU A 207 14.62 -0.63 13.42
N PRO A 208 13.97 0.38 14.04
CA PRO A 208 13.22 0.21 15.28
C PRO A 208 12.11 -0.85 15.19
N PHE A 209 11.47 -1.02 14.03
CA PHE A 209 10.46 -2.06 13.81
C PHE A 209 11.07 -3.47 13.71
N GLY A 210 12.39 -3.56 13.52
CA GLY A 210 13.18 -4.79 13.59
C GLY A 210 13.81 -5.04 14.97
N ARG A 211 13.33 -4.36 16.03
CA ARG A 211 13.73 -4.65 17.41
C ARG A 211 12.73 -5.60 18.04
N THR A 212 13.23 -6.68 18.63
CA THR A 212 12.48 -7.48 19.59
C THR A 212 12.36 -6.63 20.86
N SER A 213 11.22 -5.99 21.10
CA SER A 213 10.89 -5.50 22.43
C SER A 213 10.87 -6.71 23.37
N ARG A 214 11.69 -6.65 24.43
CA ARG A 214 11.66 -7.62 25.54
C ARG A 214 10.33 -7.53 26.28
#